data_AF-A0AAQ3P6Z6-F1
#
_entry.id   AF-A0AAQ3P6Z6-F1
#
_cell.length_a   1.000
_cell.length_b   1.000
_cell.length_c   1.000
_cell.angle_alpha   90.00
_cell.angle_beta   90.00
_cell.angle_gamma   90.00
#
_symmetry.space_group_name_H-M   'P 1'
#
loop_
_entity.id
_entity.type
_entity.pdbx_description
1 polymer ?
#
loop_
_entity_poly.entity_id
_entity_poly.type
_entity_poly.pdbx_seq_one_letter_code
_entity_poly.pdbx_strand_id
1 'polypeptide(L)'
;MYGNCKSMTDARRVFDHMPNRNMDSWLLMMRGYINNTNGDDALQLFEQMNELGLEINSETLLVVLSACASAEAVEDAYVHFESMKSKYGIEPRVEHYMGLLDVLGQSAYLNEAEDS
;
A
#
# COMPACT_ATOMS: atom_id res chain seq x y z
N MET A 1 21.06 2.08 0.04
CA MET A 1 22.24 2.74 -0.56
C MET A 1 21.78 3.70 -1.65
N TYR A 2 22.42 4.88 -1.75
CA TYR A 2 21.98 6.13 -2.39
C TYR A 2 21.62 6.09 -3.89
N GLY A 3 20.39 5.69 -4.24
CA GLY A 3 19.87 5.80 -5.62
C GLY A 3 18.37 6.09 -5.76
N ASN A 4 17.59 6.03 -4.68
CA ASN A 4 16.15 5.83 -4.78
C ASN A 4 15.29 7.12 -4.77
N CYS A 5 15.78 8.23 -4.21
CA CYS A 5 14.99 9.46 -4.12
C CYS A 5 14.80 10.18 -5.48
N LYS A 6 15.80 10.16 -6.37
CA LYS A 6 15.67 10.78 -7.71
C LYS A 6 14.73 9.99 -8.61
N SER A 7 14.87 8.65 -8.60
CA SER A 7 14.04 7.77 -9.42
C SER A 7 12.56 7.84 -9.04
N MET A 8 12.22 7.85 -7.75
CA MET A 8 10.82 7.92 -7.31
C MET A 8 10.20 9.30 -7.58
N THR A 9 10.97 10.38 -7.40
CA THR A 9 10.52 11.74 -7.75
C THR A 9 10.25 11.86 -9.25
N ASP A 10 11.15 11.34 -10.11
CA ASP A 10 10.96 11.36 -11.56
C ASP A 10 9.80 10.46 -11.99
N ALA A 11 9.65 9.28 -11.38
CA ALA A 11 8.50 8.40 -11.60
C ALA A 11 7.18 9.11 -11.23
N ARG A 12 7.12 9.79 -10.08
CA ARG A 12 5.95 10.57 -9.67
C ARG A 12 5.65 11.69 -10.67
N ARG A 13 6.67 12.41 -11.15
CA ARG A 13 6.50 13.44 -12.19
C ARG A 13 5.91 12.86 -13.47
N VAL A 14 6.42 11.73 -13.95
CA VAL A 14 5.85 11.05 -15.14
C VAL A 14 4.40 10.67 -14.89
N PHE A 15 4.10 10.10 -13.72
CA PHE A 15 2.75 9.72 -13.33
C PHE A 15 1.77 10.89 -13.29
N ASP A 16 2.16 12.02 -12.73
CA ASP A 16 1.31 13.22 -12.67
C ASP A 16 1.04 13.82 -14.05
N HIS A 17 1.94 13.62 -15.02
CA HIS A 17 1.79 14.11 -16.40
C HIS A 17 1.19 13.06 -17.34
N MET A 18 0.82 11.86 -16.86
CA MET A 18 0.16 10.87 -17.71
C MET A 18 -1.26 11.37 -18.08
N PRO A 19 -1.58 11.50 -19.37
CA PRO A 19 -2.89 12.00 -19.80
C PRO A 19 -4.03 11.04 -19.44
N ASN A 20 -3.75 9.73 -19.40
CA ASN A 20 -4.69 8.69 -19.01
C ASN A 20 -4.01 7.75 -18.01
N ARG A 21 -4.34 7.90 -16.73
CA ARG A 21 -3.92 6.96 -15.68
C ARG A 21 -4.94 5.83 -15.58
N ASN A 22 -4.47 4.59 -15.71
CA ASN A 22 -5.27 3.38 -15.49
C ASN A 22 -4.89 2.72 -14.16
N MET A 23 -5.65 1.71 -13.73
CA MET A 23 -5.40 0.98 -12.48
C MET A 23 -3.96 0.50 -12.36
N ASP A 24 -3.38 -0.07 -13.43
CA ASP A 24 -2.00 -0.55 -13.42
C ASP A 24 -0.99 0.57 -13.11
N SER A 25 -1.20 1.78 -13.65
CA SER A 25 -0.32 2.93 -13.38
C SER A 25 -0.37 3.38 -11.91
N TRP A 26 -1.55 3.31 -11.28
CA TRP A 26 -1.71 3.60 -9.86
C TRP A 26 -1.03 2.55 -8.99
N LEU A 27 -1.31 1.27 -9.24
CA LEU A 27 -0.71 0.17 -8.50
C LEU A 27 0.82 0.12 -8.65
N LEU A 28 1.33 0.42 -9.85
CA LEU A 28 2.77 0.50 -10.09
C LEU A 28 3.42 1.63 -9.28
N MET A 29 2.77 2.79 -9.20
CA MET A 29 3.27 3.92 -8.41
C MET A 29 3.24 3.60 -6.91
N MET A 30 2.16 3.00 -6.41
CA MET A 30 2.08 2.54 -5.01
C MET A 30 3.18 1.52 -4.68
N ARG A 31 3.36 0.50 -5.53
CA ARG A 31 4.46 -0.48 -5.38
C ARG A 31 5.83 0.18 -5.42
N GLY A 32 5.99 1.21 -6.25
CA GLY A 32 7.18 2.04 -6.28
C GLY A 32 7.46 2.67 -4.92
N TYR A 33 6.47 3.30 -4.30
CA TYR A 33 6.61 3.87 -2.95
C TYR A 33 6.93 2.82 -1.89
N ILE A 34 6.24 1.68 -1.89
CA ILE A 34 6.49 0.54 -0.98
C ILE A 34 7.95 0.07 -1.07
N ASN A 35 8.46 -0.16 -2.28
CA ASN A 35 9.84 -0.61 -2.50
C ASN A 35 10.91 0.41 -2.06
N ASN A 36 10.51 1.66 -1.85
CA ASN A 36 11.37 2.74 -1.36
C ASN A 36 11.15 3.05 0.12
N THR A 37 10.48 2.15 0.86
CA THR A 37 10.13 2.33 2.28
C THR A 37 9.31 3.59 2.55
N ASN A 38 8.52 4.01 1.55
CA ASN A 38 7.63 5.17 1.60
C ASN A 38 6.17 4.70 1.70
N GLY A 39 5.85 3.87 2.71
CA GLY A 39 4.52 3.29 2.87
C GLY A 39 3.39 4.33 2.99
N ASP A 40 3.64 5.42 3.73
CA ASP A 40 2.68 6.52 3.89
C ASP A 40 2.30 7.18 2.56
N ASP A 41 3.30 7.41 1.68
CA ASP A 41 3.06 8.00 0.36
C ASP A 41 2.23 7.05 -0.53
N ALA A 42 2.40 5.74 -0.37
CA ALA A 42 1.58 4.74 -1.05
C ALA A 42 0.13 4.77 -0.56
N LEU A 43 -0.09 4.91 0.76
CA LEU A 43 -1.43 5.02 1.35
C LEU A 43 -2.14 6.32 0.93
N GLN A 44 -1.44 7.45 0.92
CA GLN A 44 -1.99 8.71 0.40
C GLN A 44 -2.39 8.58 -1.09
N LEU A 45 -1.61 7.83 -1.87
CA LEU A 45 -1.94 7.59 -3.27
C LEU A 45 -3.19 6.69 -3.42
N PHE A 46 -3.37 5.72 -2.52
CA PHE A 46 -4.60 4.93 -2.46
C PHE A 46 -5.82 5.78 -2.10
N GLU A 47 -5.69 6.69 -1.14
CA GLU A 47 -6.78 7.62 -0.78
C GLU A 47 -7.20 8.46 -1.99
N GLN A 48 -6.24 9.03 -2.72
CA GLN A 48 -6.50 9.75 -3.97
C GLN A 48 -7.21 8.87 -5.00
N MET A 49 -6.77 7.62 -5.15
CA MET A 49 -7.39 6.66 -6.05
C MET A 49 -8.86 6.38 -5.68
N ASN A 50 -9.14 6.22 -4.39
CA ASN A 50 -10.48 5.96 -3.86
C ASN A 50 -11.38 7.21 -3.95
N GLU A 51 -10.86 8.42 -3.72
CA GLU A 51 -11.59 9.69 -3.90
C GLU A 51 -12.00 9.95 -5.35
N LEU A 52 -11.16 9.52 -6.30
CA LEU A 52 -11.48 9.58 -7.73
C LEU A 52 -12.54 8.55 -8.17
N GLY A 53 -12.99 7.68 -7.25
CA GLY A 53 -14.00 6.66 -7.53
C GLY A 53 -13.49 5.55 -8.44
N LEU A 54 -12.18 5.31 -8.49
CA LEU A 54 -11.59 4.21 -9.24
C LEU A 54 -11.97 2.87 -8.59
N GLU A 55 -12.14 1.84 -9.42
CA GLU A 55 -12.58 0.53 -8.97
C GLU A 55 -11.53 -0.13 -8.07
N ILE A 56 -11.84 -0.27 -6.79
CA ILE A 56 -11.00 -1.02 -5.86
C ILE A 56 -11.25 -2.50 -6.08
N ASN A 57 -10.19 -3.25 -6.37
CA ASN A 57 -10.23 -4.69 -6.58
C ASN A 57 -9.32 -5.42 -5.57
N SER A 58 -9.33 -6.76 -5.65
CA SER A 58 -8.54 -7.60 -4.76
C SER A 58 -7.05 -7.28 -4.81
N GLU A 59 -6.50 -7.04 -6.00
CA GLU A 59 -5.08 -6.68 -6.16
C GLU A 59 -4.74 -5.35 -5.50
N THR A 60 -5.65 -4.37 -5.60
CA THR A 60 -5.50 -3.06 -4.95
C THR A 60 -5.36 -3.22 -3.45
N LEU A 61 -6.25 -3.97 -2.81
CA LEU A 61 -6.22 -4.14 -1.35
C LEU A 61 -5.02 -4.96 -0.88
N LEU A 62 -4.52 -5.89 -1.70
CA LEU A 62 -3.23 -6.53 -1.41
C LEU A 62 -2.08 -5.52 -1.41
N VAL A 63 -2.02 -4.60 -2.38
CA VAL A 63 -0.99 -3.54 -2.41
C VAL A 63 -1.13 -2.58 -1.23
N VAL A 64 -2.36 -2.26 -0.81
CA VAL A 64 -2.62 -1.46 0.39
C VAL A 64 -2.09 -2.15 1.65
N LEU A 65 -2.33 -3.46 1.82
CA LEU A 65 -1.78 -4.21 2.97
C LEU A 65 -0.23 -4.19 2.97
N SER A 66 0.39 -4.31 1.80
CA SER A 66 1.85 -4.15 1.69
C SER A 66 2.33 -2.72 1.99
N ALA A 67 1.53 -1.69 1.66
CA ALA A 67 1.81 -0.32 2.06
C ALA A 67 1.71 -0.13 3.57
N CYS A 68 0.68 -0.69 4.21
CA CYS A 68 0.55 -0.69 5.67
C CYS A 68 1.74 -1.39 6.34
N ALA A 69 2.25 -2.50 5.78
CA ALA A 69 3.44 -3.17 6.30
C ALA A 69 4.65 -2.24 6.23
N SER A 70 4.89 -1.62 5.06
CA SER A 70 5.99 -0.66 4.87
C SER A 70 5.87 0.62 5.70
N ALA A 71 4.66 0.99 6.14
CA ALA A 71 4.40 2.16 6.99
C ALA A 71 4.28 1.79 8.48
N GLU A 72 4.40 0.50 8.83
CA GLU A 72 4.15 -0.03 10.18
C GLU A 72 2.74 0.32 10.72
N ALA A 73 1.77 0.55 9.81
CA ALA A 73 0.42 0.99 10.11
C ALA A 73 -0.52 -0.21 10.37
N VAL A 74 -0.37 -0.83 11.55
CA VAL A 74 -1.13 -2.04 11.93
C VAL A 74 -2.64 -1.79 11.96
N GLU A 75 -3.08 -0.65 12.50
CA GLU A 75 -4.50 -0.32 12.59
C GLU A 75 -5.13 -0.15 11.20
N ASP A 76 -4.46 0.56 10.30
CA ASP A 76 -4.91 0.75 8.92
C ASP A 76 -5.00 -0.57 8.16
N ALA A 77 -4.05 -1.49 8.38
CA ALA A 77 -4.09 -2.82 7.78
C ALA A 77 -5.38 -3.58 8.15
N TYR A 78 -5.79 -3.54 9.41
CA TYR A 78 -7.06 -4.16 9.85
C TYR A 78 -8.28 -3.46 9.24
N VAL A 79 -8.30 -2.12 9.25
CA VAL A 79 -9.40 -1.34 8.65
C VAL A 79 -9.57 -1.69 7.18
N HIS A 80 -8.47 -1.73 6.42
CA HIS A 80 -8.51 -2.08 5.01
C HIS A 80 -8.90 -3.54 4.77
N PHE A 81 -8.43 -4.48 5.60
CA PHE A 81 -8.81 -5.88 5.51
C PHE A 81 -10.32 -6.09 5.76
N GLU A 82 -10.88 -5.51 6.82
CA GLU A 82 -12.32 -5.58 7.13
C GLU A 82 -13.18 -4.89 6.05
N SER A 83 -12.64 -3.83 5.44
CA SER A 83 -13.32 -3.12 4.35
C SER A 83 -13.46 -3.97 3.08
N MET A 84 -12.62 -5.00 2.88
CA MET A 84 -12.67 -5.88 1.70
C MET A 84 -14.08 -6.41 1.47
N LYS A 85 -14.66 -7.06 2.47
CA LYS A 85 -15.99 -7.66 2.38
C LYS A 85 -17.10 -6.64 2.60
N SER A 86 -16.96 -5.79 3.62
CA SER A 86 -18.03 -4.90 4.08
C SER A 86 -18.29 -3.71 3.15
N LYS A 87 -17.23 -3.13 2.56
CA LYS A 87 -17.30 -1.96 1.68
C LYS A 87 -17.18 -2.33 0.21
N TYR A 88 -16.28 -3.24 -0.14
CA TYR A 88 -15.97 -3.56 -1.54
C TYR A 88 -16.60 -4.86 -2.05
N GLY A 89 -17.18 -5.69 -1.17
CA GLY A 89 -17.77 -6.98 -1.54
C GLY A 89 -16.74 -8.01 -2.05
N ILE A 90 -15.46 -7.82 -1.72
CA ILE A 90 -14.34 -8.67 -2.11
C ILE A 90 -14.08 -9.67 -0.99
N GLU A 91 -14.10 -10.97 -1.31
CA GLU A 91 -13.73 -12.01 -0.35
C GLU A 91 -12.20 -12.10 -0.20
N PRO A 92 -11.66 -11.98 1.03
CA PRO A 92 -10.23 -12.15 1.27
C PRO A 92 -9.74 -13.54 0.87
N ARG A 93 -8.63 -13.56 0.10
CA ARG A 93 -7.88 -14.79 -0.27
C ARG A 93 -6.62 -14.94 0.56
N VAL A 94 -5.98 -16.10 0.45
CA VAL A 94 -4.72 -16.45 1.16
C VAL A 94 -3.68 -15.32 1.11
N GLU A 95 -3.50 -14.68 -0.03
CA GLU A 95 -2.58 -13.54 -0.20
C GLU A 95 -2.87 -12.34 0.72
N HIS A 96 -4.14 -12.04 1.02
CA HIS A 96 -4.52 -10.94 1.90
C HIS A 96 -4.30 -11.29 3.36
N TYR A 97 -4.58 -12.55 3.76
CA TYR A 97 -4.25 -13.03 5.09
C TYR A 97 -2.73 -13.04 5.33
N MET A 98 -1.95 -13.45 4.32
CA MET A 98 -0.48 -13.37 4.37
C MET A 98 0.00 -11.93 4.51
N GLY A 99 -0.59 -10.99 3.75
CA GLY A 99 -0.29 -9.56 3.88
C GLY A 99 -0.56 -9.02 5.29
N LEU A 100 -1.70 -9.38 5.89
CA LEU A 100 -2.01 -8.98 7.26
C LEU A 100 -1.03 -9.58 8.29
N LEU A 101 -0.63 -10.85 8.11
CA LEU A 101 0.37 -11.49 8.97
C LEU A 101 1.76 -10.86 8.84
N ASP A 102 2.14 -10.40 7.64
CA ASP A 102 3.42 -9.70 7.42
C ASP A 102 3.48 -8.39 8.22
N VAL A 103 2.41 -7.59 8.18
CA VAL A 103 2.27 -6.37 8.99
C VAL A 103 2.45 -6.66 10.48
N LEU A 104 1.74 -7.68 10.99
CA LEU A 104 1.79 -8.06 12.40
C LEU A 104 3.16 -8.59 12.81
N GLY A 105 3.78 -9.41 11.96
CA GLY A 105 5.11 -9.96 12.18
C GLY A 105 6.14 -8.86 12.36
N GLN A 106 6.17 -7.88 11.47
CA GLN A 106 7.10 -6.74 11.56
C GLN A 106 6.90 -5.91 12.84
N SER A 107 5.64 -5.62 13.20
CA SER A 107 5.33 -4.87 14.43
C SER A 107 5.76 -5.60 15.72
N ALA A 108 5.64 -6.93 15.76
CA ALA A 108 6.04 -7.72 16.91
C ALA A 108 7.56 -7.73 17.11
N TYR A 109 8.33 -7.80 16.02
CA TYR A 109 9.80 -7.72 16.09
C TYR A 109 10.29 -6.35 16.56
N LEU A 110 9.61 -5.26 16.18
CA LEU A 110 9.98 -3.91 16.60
C LEU A 110 9.70 -3.68 18.09
N ASN A 111 8.55 -4.14 18.59
CA ASN A 111 8.24 -4.06 20.02
C ASN A 111 9.29 -4.81 20.87
N GLU A 112 9.78 -5.97 20.41
CA GLU A 112 10.83 -6.73 21.12
C GLU A 112 12.21 -6.04 21.05
N ALA A 113 12.48 -5.26 19.99
CA ALA A 113 13.72 -4.50 19.83
C ALA A 113 13.77 -3.22 20.68
N GLU A 114 12.62 -2.60 20.99
CA GLU A 114 12.55 -1.41 21.86
C GLU A 114 12.65 -1.74 23.35
N ASP A 115 12.28 -2.95 23.74
CA ASP A 115 12.33 -3.44 25.14
C ASP A 115 13.70 -4.05 25.55
N SER A 116 14.72 -4.02 24.68
CA SER A 116 16.07 -4.61 24.87
C SER A 116 17.17 -3.56 25.04
#